data_AF-A0A1V3XSR9-F1
#
_entry.id   AF-A0A1V3XSR9-F1
#
_cell.length_a   1.000
_cell.length_b   1.000
_cell.length_c   1.000
_cell.angle_alpha   90.00
_cell.angle_beta   90.00
_cell.angle_gamma   90.00
#
_symmetry.space_group_name_H-M   'P 1'
#
loop_
_entity.id
_entity.type
_entity.pdbx_description
1 polymer ?
#
loop_
_entity_poly.entity_id
_entity_poly.type
_entity_poly.pdbx_seq_one_letter_code
_entity_poly.pdbx_strand_id
1 'polypeptide(L)'
;MSRLRAGEATSAVLLTATAMGLASCPITEPLEIQSTRDAVRADVFGDSGYPQMLLRVGWAPINADPLPATPRRSLSQVVDGPRELLEERR
;
A
#
# COMPACT_ATOMS: atom_id res chain seq x y z
N MET A 1 5.31 -17.42 1.19
CA MET A 1 3.98 -16.84 1.48
C MET A 1 4.03 -15.55 2.30
N SER A 2 5.14 -15.21 2.99
CA SER A 2 5.27 -14.00 3.83
C SER A 2 4.99 -12.69 3.08
N ARG A 3 5.48 -12.54 1.85
CA ARG A 3 5.25 -11.34 1.02
C ARG A 3 3.78 -11.13 0.67
N LEU A 4 3.05 -12.19 0.33
CA LEU A 4 1.61 -12.11 0.04
C LEU A 4 0.83 -11.70 1.28
N ARG A 5 1.11 -12.33 2.43
CA ARG A 5 0.51 -11.97 3.72
C ARG A 5 0.81 -10.53 4.12
N ALA A 6 2.02 -10.04 3.85
CA ALA A 6 2.37 -8.65 4.07
C ALA A 6 1.59 -7.70 3.16
N GLY A 7 1.32 -8.09 1.91
CA GLY A 7 0.45 -7.35 1.00
C GLY A 7 -1.01 -7.30 1.49
N GLU A 8 -1.56 -8.43 1.93
CA GLU A 8 -2.89 -8.53 2.53
C GLU A 8 -3.00 -7.66 3.79
N ALA A 9 -2.03 -7.75 4.70
CA ALA A 9 -1.95 -6.92 5.89
C ALA A 9 -1.83 -5.42 5.53
N THR A 10 -1.03 -5.09 4.52
CA THR A 10 -0.89 -3.71 4.03
C THR A 10 -2.22 -3.18 3.51
N SER A 11 -2.98 -3.99 2.75
CA SER A 11 -4.32 -3.63 2.28
C SER A 11 -5.26 -3.35 3.45
N ALA A 12 -5.29 -4.22 4.45
CA ALA A 12 -6.11 -4.04 5.64
C ALA A 12 -5.76 -2.74 6.38
N VAL A 13 -4.48 -2.44 6.57
CA VAL A 13 -4.02 -1.20 7.23
C VAL A 13 -4.42 0.04 6.42
N LEU A 14 -4.19 0.06 5.10
CA LEU A 14 -4.50 1.20 4.24
C LEU A 14 -6.00 1.50 4.20
N LEU A 15 -6.84 0.47 4.06
CA LEU A 15 -8.29 0.63 4.04
C LEU A 15 -8.82 1.09 5.41
N THR A 16 -8.25 0.56 6.50
CA THR A 16 -8.61 0.98 7.86
C THR A 16 -8.24 2.44 8.11
N ALA A 17 -7.02 2.85 7.76
CA ALA A 17 -6.58 4.24 7.85
C ALA A 17 -7.50 5.17 7.03
N THR A 18 -7.84 4.78 5.81
CA THR A 18 -8.77 5.52 4.94
C THR A 18 -10.15 5.66 5.60
N ALA A 19 -10.71 4.59 6.15
CA ALA A 19 -12.00 4.62 6.84
C ALA A 19 -12.00 5.52 8.09
N MET A 20 -10.84 5.68 8.74
CA MET A 20 -10.64 6.61 9.87
C MET A 20 -10.31 8.04 9.44
N GLY A 21 -10.29 8.34 8.13
CA GLY A 21 -9.95 9.68 7.61
C GLY A 21 -8.47 10.04 7.73
N LEU A 22 -7.59 9.05 7.89
CA LEU A 22 -6.15 9.26 7.93
C LEU A 22 -5.55 9.21 6.52
N ALA A 23 -4.59 10.08 6.26
CA ALA A 23 -3.70 9.98 5.13
C ALA A 23 -2.69 8.84 5.36
N SER A 24 -2.35 8.11 4.30
CA SER A 24 -1.36 7.03 4.35
C SER A 24 -0.46 7.01 3.13
N CYS A 25 0.82 6.64 3.31
CA CYS A 25 1.81 6.54 2.23
C CYS A 25 2.71 5.32 2.44
N PRO A 26 2.56 4.27 1.61
CA PRO A 26 3.48 3.13 1.54
C PRO A 26 4.85 3.53 1.02
N ILE A 27 5.91 2.94 1.58
CA ILE A 27 7.30 3.18 1.19
C ILE A 27 8.03 1.82 1.19
N THR A 28 8.51 1.38 0.02
CA THR A 28 9.24 0.11 -0.15
C THR A 28 10.70 0.29 -0.54
N GLU A 29 11.05 1.41 -1.18
CA GLU A 29 12.38 1.67 -1.74
C GLU A 29 13.55 1.45 -0.74
N PRO A 30 13.49 1.90 0.53
CA PRO A 30 14.57 1.64 1.49
C PRO A 30 14.78 0.15 1.78
N LEU A 31 13.74 -0.68 1.60
CA LEU A 31 13.84 -2.12 1.81
C LEU A 31 14.43 -2.84 0.58
N GLU A 32 14.58 -2.19 -0.57
CA GLU A 32 15.18 -2.81 -1.76
C GLU A 32 16.70 -2.87 -1.68
N ILE A 33 17.30 -2.06 -0.79
CA ILE A 33 18.74 -2.05 -0.50
C ILE A 33 19.01 -2.98 0.69
N GLN A 34 19.82 -4.02 0.49
CA GLN A 34 20.08 -5.05 1.50
C GLN A 34 20.63 -4.46 2.81
N SER A 35 21.65 -3.60 2.74
CA SER A 35 22.26 -2.98 3.93
C SER A 35 21.27 -2.11 4.71
N THR A 36 20.42 -1.35 4.02
CA THR A 36 19.37 -0.54 4.64
C THR A 36 18.30 -1.42 5.28
N ARG A 37 17.88 -2.50 4.62
CA ARG A 37 16.93 -3.46 5.18
C ARG A 37 17.48 -4.14 6.45
N ASP A 38 18.75 -4.51 6.45
CA ASP A 38 19.41 -5.15 7.60
C ASP A 38 19.54 -4.19 8.78
N ALA A 39 19.89 -2.92 8.53
CA ALA A 39 19.89 -1.88 9.56
C ALA A 39 18.50 -1.69 10.17
N VAL A 40 17.44 -1.58 9.35
CA VAL A 40 16.05 -1.48 9.86
C VAL A 40 15.67 -2.70 10.69
N ARG A 41 16.04 -3.90 10.24
CA ARG A 41 15.76 -5.15 10.97
C ARG A 41 16.44 -5.18 12.33
N ALA A 42 17.73 -4.83 12.40
CA ALA A 42 18.50 -4.84 13.63
C ALA A 42 18.10 -3.70 14.57
N ASP A 43 18.09 -2.46 14.07
CA ASP A 43 18.02 -1.26 14.90
C ASP A 43 16.59 -0.91 15.33
N VAL A 44 15.59 -1.23 14.52
CA VAL A 44 14.17 -0.90 14.81
C VAL A 44 13.44 -2.08 15.42
N PHE A 45 13.69 -3.30 14.92
CA PHE A 45 12.96 -4.49 15.34
C PHE A 45 13.78 -5.45 16.21
N GLY A 46 15.01 -5.10 16.61
CA GLY A 46 15.84 -5.93 17.49
C GLY A 46 16.18 -7.29 16.87
N ASP A 47 16.40 -7.31 15.56
CA ASP A 47 16.59 -8.50 14.71
C ASP A 47 15.39 -9.47 14.63
N SER A 48 14.26 -9.07 15.23
CA SER A 48 13.01 -9.84 15.18
C SER A 48 12.22 -9.54 13.90
N GLY A 49 11.90 -10.59 13.15
CA GLY A 49 11.12 -10.48 11.91
C GLY A 49 11.90 -9.94 10.71
N TYR A 50 11.17 -9.68 9.63
CA TYR A 50 11.72 -9.24 8.34
C TYR A 50 10.85 -8.12 7.77
N PRO A 51 11.31 -6.86 7.74
CA PRO A 51 10.49 -5.73 7.29
C PRO A 51 10.04 -5.93 5.83
N GLN A 52 8.74 -5.79 5.58
CA GLN A 52 8.13 -5.97 4.25
C GLN A 52 7.59 -4.67 3.65
N MET A 53 7.19 -3.70 4.49
CA MET A 53 6.57 -2.43 4.10
C MET A 53 6.82 -1.39 5.20
N LEU A 54 7.12 -0.15 4.82
CA LEU A 54 6.99 1.01 5.73
C LEU A 54 5.74 1.80 5.35
N LEU A 55 5.01 2.31 6.34
CA LEU A 55 3.80 3.10 6.15
C LEU A 55 3.89 4.38 6.97
N ARG A 56 3.76 5.53 6.32
CA ARG A 56 3.43 6.78 7.01
C ARG A 56 1.92 6.85 7.16
N VAL A 57 1.44 7.17 8.35
CA VAL A 57 0.01 7.32 8.67
C VAL A 57 -0.18 8.53 9.56
N GLY A 58 -1.18 9.36 9.27
CA GLY A 58 -1.48 10.54 10.07
C GLY A 58 -2.56 11.42 9.45
N TRP A 59 -2.82 12.58 10.03
CA TRP A 59 -3.74 13.55 9.45
C TRP A 59 -3.07 14.32 8.31
N ALA A 60 -3.82 14.52 7.22
CA ALA A 60 -3.43 15.47 6.21
C ALA A 60 -3.45 16.90 6.80
N PRO A 61 -2.59 17.82 6.33
CA PRO A 61 -2.70 19.23 6.67
C PRO A 61 -4.11 19.75 6.37
N ILE A 62 -4.66 20.58 7.27
CA ILE A 62 -6.06 21.07 7.20
C ILE A 62 -6.35 21.81 5.88
N ASN A 63 -5.32 22.42 5.29
CA ASN A 63 -5.37 23.19 4.05
C ASN A 63 -4.78 22.44 2.84
N ALA A 64 -4.60 21.12 2.93
CA ALA A 64 -4.16 20.33 1.80
C ALA A 64 -5.34 20.11 0.84
N ASP A 65 -5.17 20.55 -0.41
CA ASP A 65 -6.10 20.19 -1.48
C ASP A 65 -6.10 18.67 -1.70
N PRO A 66 -7.26 18.07 -2.04
CA PRO A 66 -7.31 16.66 -2.37
C PRO A 66 -6.44 16.39 -3.60
N LEU A 67 -5.58 15.37 -3.51
CA LEU A 67 -4.79 14.93 -4.65
C LEU A 67 -5.71 14.35 -5.73
N PRO A 68 -5.43 14.60 -7.02
CA PRO A 68 -6.17 13.96 -8.10
C PRO A 68 -6.02 12.44 -8.00
N ALA A 69 -7.12 11.72 -8.28
CA ALA A 69 -7.09 10.27 -8.31
C ALA A 69 -6.08 9.80 -9.36
N THR A 70 -5.15 8.93 -8.96
CA THR A 70 -4.24 8.28 -9.91
C THR A 70 -5.05 7.43 -10.90
N PRO A 71 -4.73 7.42 -12.20
CA PRO A 71 -5.46 6.62 -13.18
C PRO A 71 -5.50 5.14 -12.79
N ARG A 72 -6.56 4.45 -13.17
CA ARG A 72 -6.69 2.98 -13.08
C ARG A 72 -6.89 2.42 -14.48
N ARG A 73 -6.33 1.23 -14.73
CA ARG A 73 -6.62 0.46 -15.95
C ARG A 73 -8.12 0.13 -15.98
N SER A 74 -8.69 0.05 -17.18
CA SER A 74 -10.08 -0.39 -17.32
C SER A 74 -10.23 -1.83 -16.84
N LEU A 75 -11.44 -2.22 -16.43
CA LEU A 75 -11.71 -3.57 -15.93
C LEU A 75 -11.34 -4.64 -16.96
N SER A 76 -11.64 -4.39 -18.23
CA SER A 76 -11.28 -5.23 -19.37
C SER A 76 -9.77 -5.44 -19.60
N GLN A 77 -8.91 -4.62 -18.98
CA GLN A 77 -7.46 -4.78 -19.03
C GLN A 77 -6.90 -5.63 -17.86
N VAL A 78 -7.72 -5.96 -16.86
CA VAL A 78 -7.26 -6.60 -15.62
C VAL A 78 -8.07 -7.83 -15.19
N VAL A 79 -9.24 -8.06 -15.79
CA VAL A 79 -10.10 -9.23 -15.53
C VAL A 79 -10.49 -9.88 -16.84
N ASP A 80 -10.27 -11.20 -16.94
CA ASP A 80 -10.81 -12.02 -18.02
C ASP A 80 -12.25 -12.45 -17.66
N GLY A 81 -13.18 -12.27 -18.59
CA GLY A 81 -14.58 -12.61 -18.37
C GLY A 81 -15.51 -12.26 -19.54
N PRO A 82 -16.81 -12.57 -19.43
CA PRO A 82 -17.81 -12.23 -20.43
C PRO A 82 -17.84 -10.72 -20.70
N ARG A 83 -17.82 -10.32 -21.97
CA ARG A 83 -17.64 -8.93 -22.40
C ARG A 83 -18.77 -8.02 -21.91
N GLU A 84 -19.99 -8.55 -21.79
CA GLU A 84 -21.14 -7.79 -21.29
C GLU A 84 -20.94 -7.26 -19.85
N LEU A 85 -20.31 -8.06 -18.98
CA LEU A 85 -20.06 -7.68 -17.58
C LEU A 85 -18.90 -6.67 -17.42
N LEU A 86 -18.04 -6.56 -18.44
CA LEU A 86 -16.85 -5.70 -18.42
C LEU A 86 -17.13 -4.29 -18.94
N GLU A 87 -18.23 -4.10 -19.67
CA GLU A 87 -18.64 -2.82 -20.27
C GLU A 87 -19.67 -2.04 -19.41
N GLU A 88 -20.46 -2.71 -18.56
CA GLU A 88 -21.58 -2.11 -17.81
C GLU A 88 -21.20 -1.25 -16.59
N ARG A 89 -19.93 -1.21 -16.15
CA ARG A 89 -19.51 -0.52 -14.91
C ARG A 89 -18.73 0.77 -15.10
N ARG A 90 -19.04 1.53 -16.16
CA ARG A 90 -18.46 2.87 -16.39
C ARG A 90 -19.38 3.98 -15.92
#